data_AF-A0A8S3IKV7-F1
#
_entry.id   AF-A0A8S3IKV7-F1
#
_cell.length_a   1.000
_cell.length_b   1.000
_cell.length_c   1.000
_cell.angle_alpha   90.00
_cell.angle_beta   90.00
_cell.angle_gamma   90.00
#
_symmetry.space_group_name_H-M   'P 1'
#
loop_
_entity.id
_entity.type
_entity.pdbx_description
1 polymer ?
#
loop_
_entity_poly.entity_id
_entity_poly.type
_entity_poly.pdbx_seq_one_letter_code
_entity_poly.pdbx_strand_id
1 'polypeptide(L)'
;LQDVLSSAESLIRYFERIRDDINFKSFYTKILKENESLTDKPILARHRRPSKRYQSSSDSVEFSSCEEFYRQQYMESLGTVVNMLQNRFTQKNFKLLCNFEKFILYAANNSLDDSNDYFQSIMDFCYGDIDVEKLKVEALMIVDFFQSVIKTHQMNIKQITKISTICEIFNSCEVGKEMLKEYHKLTKLYLTIPVTTATAERTFSTYRLKTAILSTMTQSRLNHCLLPHMYKEKIDKIDPRQIASKFRSSNEKRQHFFGLIL
;
A
#
# COMPACT_ATOMS: atom_id res chain seq x y z
N LEU A 1 0.00 2.14 -13.21
CA LEU A 1 -1.14 2.36 -12.28
C LEU A 1 -2.47 2.57 -13.00
N GLN A 2 -2.47 3.03 -14.25
CA GLN A 2 -3.70 3.31 -15.00
C GLN A 2 -4.57 2.05 -15.24
N ASP A 3 -3.95 0.92 -15.58
CA ASP A 3 -4.65 -0.37 -15.70
C ASP A 3 -5.26 -0.84 -14.37
N VAL A 4 -4.59 -0.54 -13.26
CA VAL A 4 -5.06 -0.88 -11.90
C VAL A 4 -6.30 -0.05 -11.55
N LEU A 5 -6.32 1.24 -11.90
CA LEU A 5 -7.50 2.09 -11.73
C LEU A 5 -8.69 1.57 -12.53
N SER A 6 -8.50 1.25 -13.81
CA SER A 6 -9.57 0.69 -14.66
C SER A 6 -10.11 -0.63 -14.11
N SER A 7 -9.22 -1.49 -13.62
CA SER A 7 -9.59 -2.76 -12.98
C SER A 7 -10.37 -2.54 -11.69
N ALA A 8 -9.94 -1.57 -10.86
CA ALA A 8 -10.62 -1.23 -9.61
C ALA A 8 -12.02 -0.66 -9.85
N GLU A 9 -12.18 0.24 -10.82
CA GLU A 9 -13.49 0.78 -11.22
C GLU A 9 -14.42 -0.32 -11.73
N SER A 10 -13.90 -1.27 -12.51
CA SER A 10 -14.66 -2.42 -12.98
C SER A 10 -15.13 -3.30 -11.82
N LEU A 11 -14.29 -3.51 -10.81
CA LEU A 11 -14.65 -4.25 -9.59
C LEU A 11 -15.70 -3.51 -8.75
N ILE A 12 -15.57 -2.19 -8.60
CA ILE A 12 -16.56 -1.37 -7.89
C ILE A 12 -17.94 -1.52 -8.55
N ARG A 13 -18.01 -1.36 -9.88
CA ARG A 13 -19.26 -1.55 -10.64
C ARG A 13 -19.84 -2.94 -10.48
N TYR A 14 -18.98 -3.96 -10.43
CA TYR A 14 -19.40 -5.34 -10.19
C TYR A 14 -20.03 -5.52 -8.81
N PHE A 15 -19.41 -4.99 -7.76
CA PHE A 15 -19.97 -5.08 -6.40
C PHE A 15 -21.24 -4.25 -6.23
N GLU A 16 -21.33 -3.08 -6.87
CA GLU A 16 -22.55 -2.28 -6.90
C GLU A 16 -23.70 -3.01 -7.59
N ARG A 17 -23.43 -3.71 -8.70
CA ARG A 17 -24.43 -4.54 -9.40
C ARG A 17 -24.88 -5.75 -8.56
N ILE A 18 -24.01 -6.29 -7.73
CA ILE A 18 -24.34 -7.44 -6.87
C ILE A 18 -25.11 -7.02 -5.62
N ARG A 19 -25.01 -5.74 -5.23
CA ARG A 19 -25.72 -5.13 -4.10
C ARG A 19 -27.22 -4.91 -4.40
N ASP A 20 -27.89 -5.97 -4.85
CA ASP A 20 -29.32 -6.01 -5.15
C ASP A 20 -30.01 -7.12 -4.36
N ASP A 21 -31.25 -6.89 -3.95
CA ASP A 21 -32.04 -7.83 -3.16
C ASP A 21 -32.32 -9.15 -3.91
N ILE A 22 -32.40 -9.09 -5.24
CA ILE A 22 -32.60 -10.27 -6.10
C ILE A 22 -31.36 -11.17 -6.07
N ASN A 23 -30.17 -10.55 -6.17
CA ASN A 23 -28.90 -11.27 -6.13
C ASN A 23 -28.65 -11.87 -4.75
N PHE A 24 -28.99 -11.14 -3.68
CA PHE A 24 -28.96 -11.66 -2.33
C PHE A 24 -29.83 -12.92 -2.17
N LYS A 25 -31.09 -12.89 -2.62
CA LYS A 25 -31.99 -14.06 -2.53
C LYS A 25 -31.45 -15.27 -3.30
N SER A 26 -30.91 -15.06 -4.50
CA SER A 26 -30.27 -16.12 -5.28
C SER A 26 -29.05 -16.70 -4.57
N PHE A 27 -28.20 -15.85 -4.00
CA PHE A 27 -27.03 -16.25 -3.22
C PHE A 27 -27.40 -17.02 -1.95
N TYR A 28 -28.37 -16.51 -1.19
CA TYR A 28 -28.84 -17.12 0.06
C TYR A 28 -29.47 -18.50 -0.19
N THR A 29 -30.32 -18.62 -1.21
CA THR A 29 -30.93 -19.92 -1.58
C THR A 29 -29.90 -20.92 -2.10
N LYS A 30 -28.87 -20.47 -2.81
CA LYS A 30 -27.75 -21.34 -3.24
C LYS A 30 -26.96 -21.87 -2.03
N ILE A 31 -26.61 -21.02 -1.08
CA ILE A 31 -25.91 -21.41 0.15
C ILE A 31 -26.73 -22.41 0.97
N LEU A 32 -28.05 -22.17 1.10
CA LEU A 32 -28.92 -23.08 1.83
C LEU A 32 -28.99 -24.46 1.19
N LYS A 33 -29.03 -24.54 -0.15
CA LYS A 33 -29.01 -25.82 -0.90
C LYS A 33 -27.68 -26.56 -0.77
N GLU A 34 -26.56 -25.83 -0.86
CA GLU A 34 -25.23 -26.44 -0.76
C GLU A 34 -24.93 -26.96 0.65
N ASN A 35 -25.46 -26.32 1.69
CA ASN A 35 -25.19 -26.66 3.09
C ASN A 35 -26.30 -27.45 3.77
N GLU A 36 -27.34 -27.86 3.04
CA GLU A 36 -28.47 -28.66 3.57
C GLU A 36 -28.01 -29.99 4.17
N SER A 37 -26.87 -30.52 3.72
CA SER A 37 -26.27 -31.77 4.20
C SER A 37 -25.18 -31.61 5.26
N LEU A 38 -24.70 -30.39 5.50
CA LEU A 38 -23.47 -30.11 6.27
C LEU A 38 -23.71 -29.40 7.60
N THR A 39 -24.78 -28.59 7.70
CA THR A 39 -25.02 -27.74 8.88
C THR A 39 -26.49 -27.58 9.20
N ASP A 40 -26.79 -27.37 10.48
CA ASP A 40 -28.13 -27.02 10.94
C ASP A 40 -28.62 -25.70 10.33
N LYS A 41 -29.95 -25.53 10.31
CA LYS A 41 -30.59 -24.30 9.82
C LYS A 41 -30.06 -23.07 10.58
N PRO A 42 -29.93 -21.91 9.90
CA PRO A 42 -29.45 -20.70 10.54
C PRO A 42 -30.38 -20.27 11.69
N ILE A 43 -29.79 -20.01 12.86
CA ILE A 43 -30.48 -19.51 14.05
C ILE A 43 -30.00 -18.08 14.32
N LEU A 44 -30.93 -17.18 14.65
CA LEU A 44 -30.58 -15.82 15.06
C LEU A 44 -29.72 -15.85 16.33
N ALA A 45 -28.64 -15.07 16.34
CA ALA A 45 -27.81 -14.92 17.52
C ALA A 45 -28.65 -14.37 18.68
N ARG A 46 -28.41 -14.89 19.90
CA ARG A 46 -29.16 -14.48 21.10
C ARG A 46 -29.01 -12.97 21.32
N HIS A 47 -30.13 -12.25 21.30
CA HIS A 47 -30.15 -10.83 21.62
C HIS A 47 -29.61 -10.61 23.04
N ARG A 48 -28.52 -9.84 23.16
CA ARG A 48 -27.99 -9.39 24.45
C ARG A 48 -28.46 -7.96 24.68
N ARG A 49 -29.33 -7.78 25.68
CA ARG A 49 -29.74 -6.43 26.08
C ARG A 49 -28.51 -5.60 26.43
N PRO A 50 -28.33 -4.40 25.84
CA PRO A 50 -27.25 -3.51 26.23
C PRO A 50 -27.40 -3.13 27.71
N SER A 51 -26.28 -2.90 28.40
CA SER A 51 -26.32 -2.54 29.82
C SER A 51 -27.10 -1.24 30.01
N LYS A 52 -27.89 -1.12 31.09
CA LYS A 52 -28.74 0.06 31.37
C LYS A 52 -28.01 1.40 31.32
N ARG A 53 -26.70 1.44 31.55
CA ARG A 53 -25.86 2.65 31.49
C ARG A 53 -25.77 3.25 30.07
N TYR A 54 -25.97 2.44 29.02
CA TYR A 54 -25.84 2.85 27.61
C TYR A 54 -27.18 2.83 26.85
N GLN A 55 -28.32 2.76 27.53
CA GLN A 55 -29.61 2.90 26.88
C GLN A 55 -29.83 4.36 26.45
N SER A 56 -29.41 4.69 25.23
CA SER A 56 -30.00 5.80 24.48
C SER A 56 -31.43 5.41 24.09
N SER A 57 -32.34 6.37 24.00
CA SER A 57 -33.78 6.20 23.69
C SER A 57 -34.09 5.67 22.28
N SER A 58 -33.15 5.00 21.63
CA SER A 58 -33.32 4.36 20.33
C SER A 58 -33.58 2.88 20.54
N ASP A 59 -34.72 2.40 20.08
CA ASP A 59 -35.06 0.98 20.09
C ASP A 59 -33.98 0.17 19.36
N SER A 60 -33.49 -0.89 19.99
CA SER A 60 -32.58 -1.84 19.35
C SER A 60 -33.29 -2.48 18.16
N VAL A 61 -32.69 -2.42 16.97
CA VAL A 61 -33.24 -3.06 15.76
C VAL A 61 -33.43 -4.56 16.02
N GLU A 62 -34.68 -4.99 16.15
CA GLU A 62 -35.04 -6.40 16.28
C GLU A 62 -35.22 -6.99 14.88
N PHE A 63 -34.42 -8.00 14.52
CA PHE A 63 -34.57 -8.71 13.25
C PHE A 63 -35.68 -9.75 13.37
N SER A 64 -36.66 -9.70 12.47
CA SER A 64 -37.81 -10.60 12.50
C SER A 64 -37.49 -11.97 11.85
N SER A 65 -36.51 -12.03 10.96
CA SER A 65 -36.07 -13.25 10.27
C SER A 65 -34.55 -13.37 10.18
N CYS A 66 -34.03 -14.61 10.20
CA CYS A 66 -32.63 -14.92 9.90
C CYS A 66 -32.19 -14.36 8.53
N GLU A 67 -33.10 -14.38 7.56
CA GLU A 67 -32.84 -13.86 6.20
C GLU A 67 -32.59 -12.34 6.22
N GLU A 68 -33.33 -11.59 7.02
CA GLU A 68 -33.16 -10.13 7.16
C GLU A 68 -31.83 -9.77 7.83
N PHE A 69 -31.43 -10.55 8.84
CA PHE A 69 -30.13 -10.40 9.50
C PHE A 69 -28.97 -10.61 8.52
N TYR A 70 -28.99 -11.71 7.77
CA TYR A 70 -27.94 -11.99 6.77
C TYR A 70 -28.00 -11.04 5.58
N ARG A 71 -29.19 -10.55 5.21
CA ARG A 71 -29.35 -9.50 4.20
C ARG A 71 -28.60 -8.25 4.62
N GLN A 72 -28.80 -7.79 5.85
CA GLN A 72 -28.08 -6.62 6.36
C GLN A 72 -26.58 -6.83 6.33
N GLN A 73 -26.09 -7.96 6.85
CA GLN A 73 -24.64 -8.26 6.84
C GLN A 73 -24.07 -8.34 5.42
N TYR A 74 -24.80 -8.93 4.49
CA TYR A 74 -24.41 -9.01 3.08
C TYR A 74 -24.24 -7.62 2.49
N MET A 75 -25.26 -6.76 2.62
CA MET A 75 -25.21 -5.39 2.11
C MET A 75 -24.13 -4.54 2.78
N GLU A 76 -23.96 -4.69 4.10
CA GLU A 76 -22.92 -3.99 4.87
C GLU A 76 -21.51 -4.43 4.43
N SER A 77 -21.29 -5.74 4.24
CA SER A 77 -20.01 -6.26 3.79
C SER A 77 -19.65 -5.75 2.39
N LEU A 78 -20.59 -5.76 1.44
CA LEU A 78 -20.38 -5.24 0.10
C LEU A 78 -20.15 -3.72 0.12
N GLY A 79 -20.94 -2.98 0.89
CA GLY A 79 -20.77 -1.54 1.06
C GLY A 79 -19.40 -1.20 1.66
N THR A 80 -18.95 -1.98 2.64
CA THR A 80 -17.62 -1.83 3.24
C THR A 80 -16.52 -2.07 2.22
N VAL A 81 -16.61 -3.14 1.41
CA VAL A 81 -15.63 -3.43 0.36
C VAL A 81 -15.57 -2.31 -0.68
N VAL A 82 -16.72 -1.84 -1.16
CA VAL A 82 -16.79 -0.73 -2.13
C VAL A 82 -16.16 0.54 -1.54
N ASN A 83 -16.51 0.88 -0.29
CA ASN A 83 -15.96 2.05 0.40
C ASN A 83 -14.45 1.92 0.61
N MET A 84 -13.95 0.73 0.96
CA MET A 84 -12.50 0.49 1.09
C MET A 84 -11.77 0.65 -0.24
N LEU A 85 -12.34 0.15 -1.35
CA LEU A 85 -11.77 0.32 -2.69
C LEU A 85 -11.75 1.80 -3.10
N GLN A 86 -12.86 2.51 -2.94
CA GLN A 86 -12.96 3.94 -3.23
C GLN A 86 -11.96 4.74 -2.38
N ASN A 87 -11.98 4.55 -1.05
CA ASN A 87 -11.06 5.25 -0.15
C ASN A 87 -9.60 4.96 -0.42
N ARG A 88 -9.25 3.82 -1.04
CA ARG A 88 -7.87 3.49 -1.41
C ARG A 88 -7.42 4.19 -2.69
N PHE A 89 -8.27 4.24 -3.72
CA PHE A 89 -7.88 4.79 -5.03
C PHE A 89 -8.18 6.29 -5.19
N THR A 90 -9.03 6.87 -4.33
CA THR A 90 -9.34 8.31 -4.32
C THR A 90 -8.35 9.13 -3.48
N GLN A 91 -7.37 8.50 -2.85
CA GLN A 91 -6.40 9.20 -1.99
C GLN A 91 -5.57 10.22 -2.78
N LYS A 92 -5.32 11.39 -2.17
CA LYS A 92 -4.52 12.46 -2.77
C LYS A 92 -3.13 11.95 -3.22
N ASN A 93 -2.47 11.15 -2.39
CA ASN A 93 -1.16 10.57 -2.68
C ASN A 93 -1.17 9.62 -3.88
N PHE A 94 -2.25 8.86 -4.05
CA PHE A 94 -2.40 7.96 -5.19
C PHE A 94 -2.59 8.74 -6.50
N LYS A 95 -3.33 9.86 -6.45
CA LYS A 95 -3.47 10.78 -7.59
C LYS A 95 -2.13 11.41 -7.98
N LEU A 96 -1.31 11.81 -7.00
CA LEU A 96 0.05 12.30 -7.23
C LEU A 96 0.92 11.24 -7.93
N LEU A 97 0.89 10.00 -7.48
CA LEU A 97 1.59 8.88 -8.12
C LEU A 97 1.15 8.64 -9.56
N CYS A 98 -0.15 8.73 -9.85
CA CYS A 98 -0.65 8.64 -11.22
C CYS A 98 -0.15 9.79 -12.09
N ASN A 99 -0.07 11.01 -11.54
CA ASN A 99 0.51 12.16 -12.23
C ASN A 99 2.00 11.94 -12.54
N PHE A 100 2.75 11.30 -11.64
CA PHE A 100 4.17 10.99 -11.86
C PHE A 100 4.36 10.00 -13.00
N GLU A 101 3.57 8.92 -13.01
CA GLU A 101 3.61 7.94 -14.10
C GLU A 101 3.25 8.58 -15.44
N LYS A 102 2.20 9.40 -15.47
CA LYS A 102 1.81 10.16 -16.67
C LYS A 102 2.92 11.08 -17.12
N PHE A 103 3.52 11.85 -16.22
CA PHE A 103 4.63 12.74 -16.55
C PHE A 103 5.81 11.99 -17.16
N ILE A 104 6.24 10.89 -16.52
CA ILE A 104 7.34 10.04 -17.01
C ILE A 104 7.04 9.55 -18.43
N LEU A 105 5.83 9.00 -18.67
CA LEU A 105 5.44 8.46 -19.98
C LEU A 105 5.20 9.55 -21.04
N TYR A 106 4.62 10.69 -20.69
CA TYR A 106 4.36 11.78 -21.63
C TYR A 106 5.63 12.53 -22.01
N ALA A 107 6.54 12.75 -21.06
CA ALA A 107 7.87 13.25 -21.35
C ALA A 107 8.61 12.33 -22.32
N ALA A 108 8.49 11.01 -22.15
CA ALA A 108 9.13 10.04 -23.03
C ALA A 108 8.60 10.03 -24.48
N ASN A 109 7.34 10.47 -24.70
CA ASN A 109 6.68 10.46 -26.00
C ASN A 109 6.47 11.86 -26.62
N ASN A 110 7.08 12.91 -26.03
CA ASN A 110 6.89 14.31 -26.42
C ASN A 110 5.42 14.80 -26.41
N SER A 111 4.62 14.28 -25.49
CA SER A 111 3.18 14.59 -25.38
C SER A 111 2.86 15.31 -24.07
N LEU A 112 3.79 16.14 -23.58
CA LEU A 112 3.57 16.93 -22.37
C LEU A 112 2.61 18.08 -22.70
N ASP A 113 1.42 18.03 -22.12
CA ASP A 113 0.49 19.16 -22.16
C ASP A 113 0.91 20.23 -21.13
N ASP A 114 1.01 21.50 -21.56
CA ASP A 114 1.25 22.67 -20.68
C ASP A 114 0.18 22.87 -19.59
N SER A 115 -0.99 22.22 -19.77
CA SER A 115 -2.18 22.39 -18.94
C SER A 115 -2.14 21.67 -17.58
N ASN A 116 -1.17 20.79 -17.36
CA ASN A 116 -1.15 19.91 -16.20
C ASN A 116 -0.06 20.31 -15.20
N ASP A 117 -0.45 20.55 -13.95
CA ASP A 117 0.42 20.85 -12.79
C ASP A 117 1.28 19.65 -12.34
N TYR A 118 1.92 18.95 -13.28
CA TYR A 118 2.83 17.82 -13.01
C TYR A 118 4.00 18.28 -12.15
N PHE A 119 4.60 19.42 -12.51
CA PHE A 119 5.77 19.95 -11.80
C PHE A 119 5.44 20.40 -10.38
N GLN A 120 4.26 20.99 -10.15
CA GLN A 120 3.80 21.34 -8.80
C GLN A 120 3.55 20.08 -7.98
N SER A 121 2.91 19.06 -8.57
CA SER A 121 2.70 17.76 -7.91
C SER A 121 4.02 17.09 -7.51
N ILE A 122 5.04 17.19 -8.37
CA ILE A 122 6.39 16.65 -8.11
C ILE A 122 7.09 17.45 -7.01
N MET A 123 6.97 18.78 -7.03
CA MET A 123 7.55 19.65 -6.02
C MET A 123 6.95 19.42 -4.63
N ASP A 124 5.64 19.23 -4.55
CA ASP A 124 4.93 19.00 -3.28
C ASP A 124 5.32 17.67 -2.61
N PHE A 125 5.64 16.65 -3.39
CA PHE A 125 5.90 15.30 -2.87
C PHE A 125 7.40 14.98 -2.74
N CYS A 126 8.23 15.42 -3.69
CA CYS A 126 9.67 15.15 -3.74
C CYS A 126 10.50 16.30 -3.16
N TYR A 127 9.96 17.03 -2.17
CA TYR A 127 10.57 18.29 -1.69
C TYR A 127 12.06 18.12 -1.35
N GLY A 128 12.93 18.76 -2.14
CA GLY A 128 14.39 18.71 -1.97
C GLY A 128 15.09 17.48 -2.56
N ASP A 129 14.35 16.47 -2.99
CA ASP A 129 14.91 15.29 -3.66
C ASP A 129 15.13 15.52 -5.16
N ILE A 130 14.37 16.42 -5.80
CA ILE A 130 14.45 16.63 -7.26
C ILE A 130 14.57 18.12 -7.57
N ASP A 131 15.48 18.45 -8.48
CA ASP A 131 15.60 19.81 -9.03
C ASP A 131 14.61 19.97 -10.20
N VAL A 132 13.49 20.64 -9.94
CA VAL A 132 12.37 20.78 -10.89
C VAL A 132 12.77 21.57 -12.13
N GLU A 133 13.65 22.56 -12.02
CA GLU A 133 14.08 23.36 -13.16
C GLU A 133 14.99 22.54 -14.08
N LYS A 134 15.90 21.74 -13.51
CA LYS A 134 16.68 20.78 -14.30
C LYS A 134 15.80 19.70 -14.92
N LEU A 135 14.82 19.18 -14.17
CA LEU A 135 13.88 18.17 -14.68
C LEU A 135 13.11 18.65 -15.91
N LYS A 136 12.68 19.92 -15.95
CA LYS A 136 12.03 20.51 -17.13
C LYS A 136 12.93 20.46 -18.36
N VAL A 137 14.20 20.85 -18.20
CA VAL A 137 15.18 20.83 -19.29
C VAL A 137 15.46 19.40 -19.74
N GLU A 138 15.66 18.47 -18.80
CA GLU A 138 15.86 17.05 -19.08
C GLU A 138 14.66 16.42 -19.79
N ALA A 139 13.43 16.80 -19.43
CA ALA A 139 12.20 16.30 -20.05
C ALA A 139 12.06 16.67 -21.53
N LEU A 140 12.62 17.82 -21.95
CA LEU A 140 12.66 18.20 -23.36
C LEU A 140 13.69 17.37 -24.15
N MET A 141 14.82 17.04 -23.54
CA MET A 141 15.92 16.30 -24.19
C MET A 141 15.70 14.78 -24.21
N ILE A 142 14.80 14.27 -23.38
CA ILE A 142 14.69 12.82 -23.18
C ILE A 142 14.17 12.07 -24.40
N VAL A 143 13.34 12.71 -25.20
CA VAL A 143 12.77 12.13 -26.41
C VAL A 143 13.89 11.85 -27.42
N ASP A 144 14.75 12.85 -27.66
CA ASP A 144 15.89 12.73 -28.57
C ASP A 144 16.88 11.69 -28.05
N PHE A 145 17.13 11.68 -26.75
CA PHE A 145 17.95 10.66 -26.11
C PHE A 145 17.38 9.25 -26.33
N PHE A 146 16.11 9.01 -26.02
CA PHE A 146 15.48 7.69 -26.21
C PHE A 146 15.47 7.27 -27.67
N GLN A 147 15.15 8.17 -28.60
CA GLN A 147 15.22 7.86 -30.03
C GLN A 147 16.64 7.48 -30.47
N SER A 148 17.66 8.17 -29.96
CA SER A 148 19.06 7.85 -30.27
C SER A 148 19.45 6.46 -29.76
N VAL A 149 19.08 6.10 -28.53
CA VAL A 149 19.38 4.79 -27.93
C VAL A 149 18.62 3.68 -28.65
N ILE A 150 17.34 3.90 -28.98
CA ILE A 150 16.51 2.95 -29.74
C ILE A 150 17.12 2.65 -31.11
N LYS A 151 17.61 3.68 -31.83
CA LYS A 151 18.29 3.51 -33.13
C LYS A 151 19.62 2.77 -32.98
N THR A 152 20.45 3.16 -32.01
CA THR A 152 21.78 2.57 -31.79
C THR A 152 21.69 1.10 -31.37
N HIS A 153 20.74 0.74 -30.50
CA HIS A 153 20.57 -0.63 -30.01
C HIS A 153 19.53 -1.44 -30.79
N GLN A 154 19.01 -0.92 -31.92
CA GLN A 154 18.05 -1.59 -32.80
C GLN A 154 16.81 -2.15 -32.05
N MET A 155 16.27 -1.37 -31.11
CA MET A 155 15.09 -1.79 -30.37
C MET A 155 13.81 -1.53 -31.18
N ASN A 156 12.89 -2.48 -31.24
CA ASN A 156 11.60 -2.35 -31.94
C ASN A 156 10.55 -1.59 -31.10
N ILE A 157 10.89 -0.41 -30.58
CA ILE A 157 9.99 0.40 -29.73
C ILE A 157 9.50 1.60 -30.52
N LYS A 158 8.19 1.63 -30.83
CA LYS A 158 7.54 2.76 -31.52
C LYS A 158 6.98 3.81 -30.56
N GLN A 159 6.49 3.38 -29.39
CA GLN A 159 5.95 4.23 -28.33
C GLN A 159 6.27 3.62 -26.97
N ILE A 160 6.59 4.47 -26.01
CA ILE A 160 6.93 4.06 -24.65
C ILE A 160 5.65 4.06 -23.83
N THR A 161 5.08 2.89 -23.60
CA THR A 161 3.83 2.72 -22.82
C THR A 161 4.06 2.19 -21.41
N LYS A 162 5.23 1.61 -21.14
CA LYS A 162 5.57 0.99 -19.86
C LYS A 162 6.84 1.59 -19.28
N ILE A 163 6.85 1.76 -17.96
CA ILE A 163 8.04 2.20 -17.22
C ILE A 163 9.17 1.16 -17.28
N SER A 164 8.86 -0.13 -17.45
CA SER A 164 9.87 -1.18 -17.65
C SER A 164 10.73 -0.91 -18.89
N THR A 165 10.12 -0.43 -19.97
CA THR A 165 10.81 -0.07 -21.21
C THR A 165 11.78 1.09 -20.99
N ILE A 166 11.40 2.08 -20.17
CA ILE A 166 12.30 3.17 -19.78
C ILE A 166 13.51 2.64 -19.01
N CYS A 167 13.29 1.68 -18.10
CA CYS A 167 14.37 1.06 -17.35
C CYS A 167 15.33 0.28 -18.26
N GLU A 168 14.81 -0.44 -19.27
CA GLU A 168 15.62 -1.15 -20.27
C GLU A 168 16.48 -0.18 -21.09
N ILE A 169 15.90 0.95 -21.52
CA ILE A 169 16.61 2.00 -22.25
C ILE A 169 17.76 2.57 -21.40
N PHE A 170 17.49 2.93 -20.13
CA PHE A 170 18.53 3.43 -19.23
C PHE A 170 19.60 2.38 -18.91
N ASN A 171 19.23 1.11 -18.75
CA ASN A 171 20.19 0.04 -18.50
C ASN A 171 21.07 -0.27 -19.72
N SER A 172 20.61 0.05 -20.93
CA SER A 172 21.39 -0.09 -22.16
C SER A 172 22.44 1.01 -22.33
N CYS A 173 22.24 2.17 -21.69
CA CYS A 173 23.13 3.33 -21.78
C CYS A 173 23.39 3.95 -20.41
N GLU A 174 24.49 3.53 -19.75
CA GLU A 174 24.89 4.05 -18.44
C GLU A 174 25.16 5.56 -18.45
N VAL A 175 25.72 6.10 -19.55
CA VAL A 175 25.98 7.55 -19.70
C VAL A 175 24.68 8.36 -19.65
N GLY A 176 23.58 7.81 -20.17
CA GLY A 176 22.27 8.44 -20.09
C GLY A 176 21.78 8.67 -18.67
N LYS A 177 22.15 7.79 -17.72
CA LYS A 177 21.79 7.93 -16.30
C LYS A 177 22.50 9.12 -15.65
N GLU A 178 23.70 9.47 -16.13
CA GLU A 178 24.45 10.63 -15.65
C GLU A 178 24.10 11.92 -16.38
N MET A 179 23.65 11.85 -17.63
CA MET A 179 23.21 13.04 -18.36
C MET A 179 21.80 13.49 -17.95
N LEU A 180 20.92 12.54 -17.63
CA LEU A 180 19.52 12.78 -17.25
C LEU A 180 19.28 12.34 -15.80
N LYS A 181 19.99 12.99 -14.86
CA LYS A 181 20.04 12.54 -13.46
C LYS A 181 18.70 12.72 -12.77
N GLU A 182 18.03 13.84 -12.99
CA GLU A 182 16.78 14.18 -12.31
C GLU A 182 15.64 13.29 -12.80
N TYR A 183 15.55 13.05 -14.11
CA TYR A 183 14.57 12.12 -14.67
C TYR A 183 14.80 10.68 -14.21
N HIS A 184 16.06 10.22 -14.19
CA HIS A 184 16.39 8.89 -13.67
C HIS A 184 16.10 8.77 -12.17
N LYS A 185 16.38 9.83 -11.39
CA LYS A 185 16.07 9.88 -9.96
C LYS A 185 14.56 9.84 -9.72
N LEU A 186 13.77 10.57 -10.51
CA LEU A 186 12.30 10.51 -10.47
C LEU A 186 11.79 9.10 -10.77
N THR A 187 12.33 8.46 -11.81
CA THR A 187 11.97 7.09 -12.21
C THR A 187 12.30 6.09 -11.10
N LYS A 188 13.48 6.20 -10.47
CA LYS A 188 13.85 5.38 -9.31
C LYS A 188 12.92 5.62 -8.14
N LEU A 189 12.64 6.88 -7.81
CA LEU A 189 11.76 7.22 -6.71
C LEU A 189 10.37 6.61 -6.91
N TYR A 190 9.80 6.75 -8.10
CA TYR A 190 8.54 6.11 -8.47
C TYR A 190 8.55 4.60 -8.22
N LEU A 191 9.62 3.89 -8.63
CA LEU A 191 9.75 2.44 -8.43
C LEU A 191 9.93 2.03 -6.97
N THR A 192 10.48 2.92 -6.13
CA THR A 192 10.69 2.63 -4.70
C THR A 192 9.47 2.89 -3.84
N ILE A 193 8.47 3.63 -4.33
CA ILE A 193 7.29 3.95 -3.54
C ILE A 193 6.45 2.67 -3.35
N PRO A 194 6.21 2.25 -2.09
CA PRO A 194 5.39 1.08 -1.83
C PRO A 194 3.93 1.37 -2.22
N VAL A 195 3.46 0.74 -3.29
CA VAL A 195 2.06 0.82 -3.75
C VAL A 195 1.12 -0.02 -2.85
N THR A 196 1.70 -0.89 -1.99
CA THR A 196 0.93 -1.78 -1.11
C THR A 196 1.13 -1.45 0.36
N THR A 197 0.05 -1.50 1.11
CA THR A 197 0.04 -1.43 2.58
C THR A 197 0.49 -2.74 3.23
N ALA A 198 0.74 -3.80 2.45
CA ALA A 198 1.05 -5.14 2.96
C ALA A 198 2.28 -5.17 3.89
N THR A 199 3.28 -4.32 3.66
CA THR A 199 4.45 -4.18 4.55
C THR A 199 4.04 -3.61 5.91
N ALA A 200 3.20 -2.57 5.93
CA ALA A 200 2.65 -2.02 7.16
C ALA A 200 1.67 -3.01 7.82
N GLU A 201 0.84 -3.73 7.07
CA GLU A 201 -0.06 -4.74 7.63
C GLU A 201 0.71 -5.90 8.26
N ARG A 202 1.83 -6.32 7.69
CA ARG A 202 2.74 -7.30 8.29
C ARG A 202 3.34 -6.78 9.61
N THR A 203 3.68 -5.50 9.69
CA THR A 203 4.17 -4.93 10.96
C THR A 203 3.03 -4.83 11.99
N PHE A 204 1.83 -4.41 11.58
CA PHE A 204 0.65 -4.34 12.46
C PHE A 204 0.13 -5.71 12.89
N SER A 205 0.25 -6.75 12.07
CA SER A 205 -0.12 -8.11 12.48
C SER A 205 0.78 -8.59 13.61
N THR A 206 2.07 -8.22 13.58
CA THR A 206 2.99 -8.50 14.68
C THR A 206 2.73 -7.60 15.89
N TYR A 207 2.26 -6.37 15.67
CA TYR A 207 1.80 -5.46 16.72
C TYR A 207 0.64 -6.05 17.55
N ARG A 208 -0.14 -6.96 16.96
CA ARG A 208 -1.20 -7.72 17.63
C ARG A 208 -0.70 -8.54 18.84
N LEU A 209 0.61 -8.79 18.95
CA LEU A 209 1.21 -9.37 20.16
C LEU A 209 0.89 -8.56 21.42
N LYS A 210 0.91 -7.23 21.34
CA LYS A 210 0.56 -6.37 22.49
C LYS A 210 -0.88 -6.61 22.94
N THR A 211 -1.80 -6.68 21.98
CA THR A 211 -3.24 -6.89 22.22
C THR A 211 -3.53 -8.32 22.68
N ALA A 212 -2.87 -9.32 22.11
CA ALA A 212 -3.05 -10.73 22.43
C ALA A 212 -2.54 -11.08 23.84
N ILE A 213 -1.41 -10.50 24.26
CA ILE A 213 -0.82 -10.73 25.59
C ILE A 213 -1.50 -9.82 26.65
N LEU A 214 -2.42 -8.94 26.24
CA LEU A 214 -3.06 -7.94 27.12
C LEU A 214 -2.04 -7.11 27.93
N SER A 215 -0.84 -6.92 27.38
CA SER A 215 0.25 -6.29 28.09
C SER A 215 0.14 -4.76 28.00
N THR A 216 0.28 -4.08 29.14
CA THR A 216 0.45 -2.61 29.19
C THR A 216 1.91 -2.25 28.89
N MET A 217 2.37 -2.52 27.66
CA MET A 217 3.68 -2.05 27.19
C MET A 217 3.59 -0.60 26.70
N THR A 218 4.54 0.23 27.14
CA THR A 218 4.72 1.60 26.64
C THR A 218 5.07 1.60 25.15
N GLN A 219 4.73 2.68 24.44
CA GLN A 219 4.98 2.77 23.00
C GLN A 219 6.47 2.64 22.66
N SER A 220 7.34 3.26 23.45
CA SER A 220 8.80 3.17 23.28
C SER A 220 9.27 1.72 23.41
N ARG A 221 8.89 1.01 24.48
CA ARG A 221 9.29 -0.39 24.68
C ARG A 221 8.81 -1.29 23.54
N LEU A 222 7.58 -1.07 23.06
CA LEU A 222 7.02 -1.82 21.95
C LEU A 222 7.79 -1.58 20.64
N ASN A 223 8.10 -0.33 20.31
CA ASN A 223 8.91 0.00 19.14
C ASN A 223 10.30 -0.67 19.22
N HIS A 224 10.93 -0.64 20.40
CA HIS A 224 12.22 -1.30 20.62
C HIS A 224 12.16 -2.83 20.50
N CYS A 225 11.02 -3.47 20.82
CA CYS A 225 10.83 -4.91 20.63
C CYS A 225 10.46 -5.28 19.18
N LEU A 226 9.73 -4.41 18.48
CA LEU A 226 9.23 -4.67 17.13
C LEU A 226 10.32 -4.50 16.06
N LEU A 227 11.25 -3.57 16.26
CA LEU A 227 12.40 -3.38 15.37
C LEU A 227 13.22 -4.66 15.17
N PRO A 228 13.60 -5.40 16.25
CA PRO A 228 14.27 -6.67 16.09
C PRO A 228 13.47 -7.74 15.37
N HIS A 229 12.17 -7.77 15.59
CA HIS A 229 11.30 -8.71 14.92
C HIS A 229 11.21 -8.45 13.40
N MET A 230 11.17 -7.18 13.00
CA MET A 230 11.14 -6.77 11.59
C MET A 230 12.45 -7.01 10.86
N TYR A 231 13.59 -6.81 11.54
CA TYR A 231 14.92 -6.94 10.94
C TYR A 231 15.67 -8.17 11.45
N LYS A 232 14.95 -9.28 11.64
CA LYS A 232 15.51 -10.52 12.21
C LYS A 232 16.78 -10.97 11.46
N GLU A 233 16.73 -11.01 10.13
CA GLU A 233 17.89 -11.39 9.31
C GLU A 233 19.11 -10.47 9.46
N LYS A 234 18.88 -9.18 9.75
CA LYS A 234 19.98 -8.25 10.00
C LYS A 234 20.56 -8.44 11.39
N ILE A 235 19.72 -8.76 12.38
CA ILE A 235 20.14 -8.98 13.77
C ILE A 235 20.85 -10.31 13.93
N ASP A 236 20.42 -11.35 13.24
CA ASP A 236 21.07 -12.66 13.25
C ASP A 236 22.53 -12.58 12.74
N LYS A 237 22.87 -11.54 11.97
CA LYS A 237 24.23 -11.24 11.49
C LYS A 237 25.08 -10.44 12.48
N ILE A 238 24.48 -9.88 13.53
CA ILE A 238 25.21 -9.06 14.51
C ILE A 238 25.81 -9.98 15.58
N ASP A 239 27.12 -9.86 15.81
CA ASP A 239 27.79 -10.61 16.86
C ASP A 239 27.36 -10.11 18.26
N PRO A 240 26.72 -10.96 19.08
CA PRO A 240 26.29 -10.58 20.43
C PRO A 240 27.46 -10.18 21.33
N ARG A 241 28.67 -10.71 21.09
CA ARG A 241 29.87 -10.36 21.87
C ARG A 241 30.28 -8.90 21.66
N GLN A 242 30.16 -8.41 20.43
CA GLN A 242 30.44 -7.00 20.12
C GLN A 242 29.45 -6.06 20.79
N ILE A 243 28.16 -6.43 20.81
CA ILE A 243 27.13 -5.65 21.50
C ILE A 243 27.43 -5.60 23.00
N ALA A 244 27.76 -6.74 23.60
CA ALA A 244 28.03 -6.83 25.03
C ALA A 244 29.29 -6.02 25.42
N SER A 245 30.35 -6.08 24.62
CA SER A 245 31.55 -5.25 24.79
C SER A 245 31.23 -3.75 24.74
N LYS A 246 30.46 -3.30 23.73
CA LYS A 246 30.02 -1.90 23.64
C LYS A 246 29.19 -1.49 24.85
N PHE A 247 28.21 -2.31 25.25
CA PHE A 247 27.37 -2.05 26.41
C PHE A 247 28.18 -1.92 27.71
N ARG A 248 29.22 -2.75 27.86
CA ARG A 248 30.18 -2.70 28.96
C ARG A 248 30.93 -1.37 28.97
N SER A 249 31.52 -0.99 27.83
CA SER A 249 32.32 0.23 27.70
C SER A 249 31.53 1.53 27.89
N SER A 250 30.20 1.49 27.76
CA SER A 250 29.37 2.70 27.92
C SER A 250 29.23 3.17 29.37
N ASN A 251 29.60 2.38 30.38
CA ASN A 251 29.48 2.79 31.78
C ASN A 251 30.47 2.03 32.68
N GLU A 252 31.27 2.75 33.45
CA GLU A 252 32.27 2.19 34.38
C GLU A 252 31.67 1.18 35.38
N LYS A 253 30.45 1.44 35.87
CA LYS A 253 29.75 0.50 36.76
C LYS A 253 29.42 -0.82 36.06
N ARG A 254 29.08 -0.77 34.77
CA ARG A 254 28.82 -1.97 33.96
C ARG A 254 30.11 -2.71 33.66
N GLN A 255 31.21 -1.99 33.45
CA GLN A 255 32.52 -2.60 33.27
C GLN A 255 33.00 -3.36 34.51
N HIS A 256 32.78 -2.80 35.70
CA HIS A 256 33.16 -3.48 36.94
C HIS A 256 32.27 -4.71 37.22
N PHE A 257 30.99 -4.68 36.85
CA PHE A 257 30.05 -5.78 37.12
C PHE A 257 30.10 -6.91 36.07
N PHE A 258 30.24 -6.56 34.79
CA PHE A 258 30.27 -7.51 33.66
C PHE A 258 31.69 -7.77 33.14
N GLY A 259 32.73 -7.27 33.81
CA GLY A 259 34.13 -7.37 33.36
C GLY A 259 34.72 -8.77 33.39
N LEU A 260 34.11 -9.70 34.13
CA LEU A 260 34.62 -11.06 34.36
C LEU A 260 33.96 -12.14 33.49
N ILE A 261 32.85 -11.85 32.81
CA ILE A 261 32.04 -12.86 32.11
C ILE A 261 31.72 -12.34 30.71
N LEU A 262 32.63 -12.58 29.77
CA LEU A 262 32.41 -12.76 28.31
C LEU A 262 33.74 -12.96 27.59
#